data_AF-E7C6D2-F1
#
_entry.id   AF-E7C6D2-F1
#
_cell.length_a   1.000
_cell.length_b   1.000
_cell.length_c   1.000
_cell.angle_alpha   90.00
_cell.angle_beta   90.00
_cell.angle_gamma   90.00
#
_symmetry.space_group_name_H-M   'P 1'
#
loop_
_entity.id
_entity.type
_entity.pdbx_description
1 polymer ?
#
loop_
_entity_poly.entity_id
_entity_poly.type
_entity_poly.pdbx_seq_one_letter_code
_entity_poly.pdbx_strand_id
1 'polypeptide(L)'
;MSEADSTATVSLHVGDHREPSTDPLELIVLRVMLLGTVVKKILAVKFKGVPSRPINHDVSWKENQIFSPRPQPSSGGADGWKVDPKQKLTRLDFRIPPRLCKAADNQVSLRSSGKKTIKLEKVELHVDYA
;
A
#
# COMPACT_ATOMS: atom_id res chain seq x y z
N MET A 1 21.07 -1.22 -24.09
CA MET A 1 19.77 -1.90 -23.87
C MET A 1 19.15 -1.25 -22.65
N SER A 2 18.12 -0.41 -22.78
CA SER A 2 17.55 0.30 -21.63
C SER A 2 16.74 -0.66 -20.76
N GLU A 3 16.93 -0.60 -19.45
CA GLU A 3 16.06 -1.26 -18.48
C GLU A 3 14.68 -0.64 -18.58
N ALA A 4 13.66 -1.44 -18.89
CA ALA A 4 12.29 -0.94 -18.97
C ALA A 4 11.76 -0.78 -17.54
N ASP A 5 11.84 0.44 -17.02
CA ASP A 5 11.19 0.80 -15.77
C ASP A 5 9.66 0.84 -15.97
N SER A 6 8.93 0.18 -15.07
CA SER A 6 7.48 0.22 -15.05
C SER A 6 7.00 1.14 -13.92
N THR A 7 5.98 1.94 -14.20
CA THR A 7 5.35 2.83 -13.22
C THR A 7 3.85 2.54 -13.16
N ALA A 8 3.32 2.45 -11.95
CA ALA A 8 1.89 2.35 -11.68
C ALA A 8 1.47 3.45 -10.69
N THR A 9 0.24 3.92 -10.84
CA THR A 9 -0.35 4.93 -9.96
C THR A 9 -1.67 4.39 -9.41
N VAL A 10 -1.87 4.56 -8.10
CA VAL A 10 -3.09 4.18 -7.39
C VAL A 10 -3.65 5.41 -6.68
N SER A 11 -4.95 5.66 -6.86
CA SER A 11 -5.67 6.67 -6.10
C SER A 11 -6.33 6.03 -4.87
N LEU A 12 -6.12 6.64 -3.70
CA LEU A 12 -6.69 6.25 -2.42
C LEU A 12 -7.60 7.38 -1.93
N HIS A 13 -8.90 7.13 -1.85
CA HIS A 13 -9.86 8.09 -1.31
C HIS A 13 -10.01 7.90 0.20
N VAL A 14 -9.79 8.95 0.97
CA VAL A 14 -10.07 8.98 2.42
C VAL A 14 -11.36 9.76 2.61
N GLY A 15 -12.46 9.05 2.87
CA GLY A 15 -13.81 9.60 2.96
C GLY A 15 -14.26 9.99 4.38
N ASP A 16 -13.34 9.97 5.35
CA ASP A 16 -13.69 10.28 6.74
C ASP A 16 -14.20 11.71 6.86
N HIS A 17 -15.41 11.86 7.41
CA HIS A 17 -16.05 13.16 7.62
C HIS A 17 -15.33 13.87 8.76
N ARG A 18 -14.41 14.77 8.43
CA ARG A 18 -13.65 15.55 9.40
C ARG A 18 -14.24 16.94 9.54
N GLU A 19 -14.61 17.31 10.75
CA GLU A 19 -14.69 18.71 11.14
C GLU A 19 -13.27 19.32 11.02
N PRO A 20 -13.10 20.55 10.50
CA PRO A 20 -11.79 21.19 10.33
C PRO A 20 -10.94 21.34 11.61
N SER A 21 -11.53 21.07 12.78
CA SER A 21 -11.00 21.38 14.10
C SER A 21 -10.73 20.19 15.02
N THR A 22 -10.98 18.93 14.62
CA THR A 22 -10.83 17.79 15.53
C THR A 22 -9.82 16.75 15.06
N ASP A 23 -8.82 16.60 15.91
CA ASP A 23 -7.73 15.64 16.02
C ASP A 23 -6.68 15.56 14.90
N PRO A 24 -5.42 15.95 15.21
CA PRO A 24 -4.33 15.77 14.28
C PRO A 24 -4.18 14.27 14.00
N LEU A 25 -4.01 13.94 12.72
CA LEU A 25 -3.53 12.63 12.29
C LEU A 25 -2.24 12.28 13.06
N GLU A 26 -2.30 11.30 13.94
CA GLU A 26 -1.15 10.91 14.77
C GLU A 26 -0.19 10.03 13.96
N LEU A 27 -0.75 9.02 13.29
CA LEU A 27 0.00 8.06 12.51
C LEU A 27 -0.72 7.73 11.22
N ILE A 28 0.05 7.71 10.12
CA ILE A 28 -0.42 7.22 8.83
C ILE A 28 0.58 6.20 8.34
N VAL A 29 0.09 4.99 8.09
CA VAL A 29 0.87 3.91 7.50
C VAL A 29 0.27 3.52 6.16
N LEU A 30 1.03 3.78 5.09
CA LEU A 30 0.74 3.20 3.79
C LEU A 30 1.28 1.77 3.77
N ARG A 31 0.43 0.79 3.53
CA ARG A 31 0.82 -0.60 3.31
C ARG A 31 0.66 -0.98 1.85
N VAL A 32 1.70 -1.56 1.28
CA VAL A 32 1.72 -2.08 -0.09
C VAL A 32 1.98 -3.57 -0.03
N MET A 33 1.11 -4.36 -0.66
CA MET A 33 1.22 -5.81 -0.74
C MET A 33 1.46 -6.21 -2.19
N LEU A 34 2.54 -6.95 -2.42
CA LEU A 34 3.02 -7.37 -3.73
C LEU A 34 2.98 -8.89 -3.83
N LEU A 35 2.69 -9.41 -5.02
CA LEU A 35 2.78 -10.85 -5.28
C LEU A 35 4.25 -11.28 -5.34
N GLY A 36 4.54 -12.40 -4.68
CA GLY A 36 5.86 -13.02 -4.63
C GLY A 36 6.80 -12.36 -3.63
N THR A 37 8.07 -12.75 -3.71
CA THR A 37 9.15 -12.19 -2.90
C THR A 37 9.84 -11.06 -3.67
N VAL A 38 9.67 -9.83 -3.20
CA VAL A 38 10.28 -8.64 -3.79
C VAL A 38 11.41 -8.15 -2.90
N VAL A 39 12.58 -7.89 -3.48
CA VAL A 39 13.74 -7.34 -2.76
C VAL A 39 13.58 -5.82 -2.61
N LYS A 40 13.93 -5.29 -1.43
CA LYS A 40 13.74 -3.88 -1.03
C LYS A 40 14.24 -2.83 -2.06
N LYS A 41 15.29 -3.15 -2.82
CA LYS A 41 15.93 -2.23 -3.78
C LYS A 41 15.19 -2.07 -5.11
N ILE A 42 14.15 -2.87 -5.37
CA ILE A 42 13.53 -2.97 -6.69
C ILE A 42 12.31 -2.03 -6.82
N LEU A 43 11.73 -1.55 -5.71
CA LEU A 43 10.51 -0.74 -5.73
C LEU A 43 10.72 0.63 -5.08
N ALA A 44 10.54 1.69 -5.86
CA ALA A 44 10.42 3.05 -5.37
C ALA A 44 8.95 3.42 -5.17
N VAL A 45 8.61 3.97 -4.01
CA VAL A 45 7.25 4.38 -3.66
C VAL A 45 7.24 5.88 -3.39
N LYS A 46 6.25 6.59 -3.95
CA LYS A 46 5.97 7.99 -3.66
C LYS A 46 4.54 8.14 -3.17
N PHE A 47 4.35 8.91 -2.11
CA PHE A 47 3.03 9.34 -1.66
C PHE A 47 2.86 10.82 -2.01
N LYS A 48 1.90 11.13 -2.88
CA LYS A 48 1.67 12.47 -3.43
C LYS A 48 2.95 13.13 -3.96
N GLY A 49 3.71 12.37 -4.73
CA GLY A 49 4.98 12.80 -5.32
C GLY A 49 6.18 12.81 -4.36
N VAL A 50 5.97 12.70 -3.04
CA VAL A 50 7.06 12.65 -2.04
C VAL A 50 7.59 11.23 -1.93
N PRO A 51 8.91 10.99 -2.13
CA PRO A 51 9.51 9.67 -1.93
C PRO A 51 9.37 9.16 -0.51
N SER A 52 8.95 7.90 -0.36
CA SER A 52 8.78 7.23 0.93
C SER A 52 9.76 6.07 1.05
N ARG A 53 10.32 5.87 2.25
CA ARG A 53 11.18 4.73 2.57
C ARG A 53 10.39 3.70 3.38
N PRO A 54 10.49 2.39 3.06
CA PRO A 54 9.78 1.38 3.81
C PRO A 54 10.40 1.20 5.20
N ILE A 55 9.53 1.25 6.22
CA ILE A 55 9.86 1.01 7.63
C ILE A 55 9.73 -0.46 8.00
N ASN A 56 8.97 -1.24 7.23
CA ASN A 56 8.85 -2.69 7.35
C ASN A 56 8.95 -3.36 5.97
N HIS A 57 9.52 -4.56 5.94
CA HIS A 57 9.63 -5.40 4.75
C HIS A 57 9.50 -6.87 5.13
N ASP A 58 8.29 -7.40 5.02
CA ASP A 58 7.96 -8.78 5.36
C ASP A 58 7.67 -9.58 4.09
N VAL A 59 8.60 -10.46 3.72
CA VAL A 59 8.52 -11.33 2.53
C VAL A 59 7.73 -12.63 2.77
N SER A 60 7.33 -12.86 4.01
CA SER A 60 6.59 -14.04 4.47
C SER A 60 5.14 -13.73 4.83
N TRP A 61 4.69 -12.48 4.60
CA TRP A 61 3.35 -12.03 4.93
C TRP A 61 2.27 -12.90 4.25
N LYS A 62 1.16 -13.07 4.97
CA LYS A 62 -0.02 -13.81 4.54
C LYS A 62 -1.26 -12.96 4.81
N GLU A 63 -2.23 -13.00 3.92
CA GLU A 63 -3.46 -12.21 4.03
C GLU A 63 -4.69 -13.06 3.71
N ASN A 64 -5.66 -13.04 4.62
CA ASN A 64 -6.93 -13.77 4.52
C ASN A 64 -7.84 -13.17 3.44
N GLN A 65 -7.68 -11.89 3.13
CA GLN A 65 -8.59 -11.13 2.26
C GLN A 65 -8.09 -10.89 0.82
N ILE A 66 -6.94 -11.46 0.42
CA ILE A 66 -6.41 -11.32 -0.96
C ILE A 66 -6.58 -12.65 -1.70
N PHE A 67 -7.80 -12.91 -2.17
CA PHE A 67 -8.11 -14.08 -3.01
C PHE A 67 -8.88 -13.76 -4.30
N SER A 68 -9.25 -12.50 -4.55
CA SER A 68 -10.05 -12.14 -5.73
C SER A 68 -9.34 -11.14 -6.64
N PRO A 69 -9.31 -11.37 -7.97
CA PRO A 69 -8.81 -10.41 -8.96
C PRO A 69 -9.74 -9.19 -9.13
N ARG A 70 -10.89 -9.15 -8.44
CA ARG A 70 -11.82 -8.01 -8.47
C ARG A 70 -11.40 -6.96 -7.43
N PRO A 71 -11.67 -5.67 -7.68
CA PRO A 71 -11.52 -4.62 -6.67
C PRO A 71 -12.18 -5.04 -5.35
N GLN A 72 -11.41 -4.99 -4.26
CA GLN A 72 -11.94 -5.31 -2.94
C GLN A 72 -12.78 -4.11 -2.46
N PRO A 73 -13.95 -4.34 -1.84
CA PRO A 73 -14.71 -3.27 -1.23
C PRO A 73 -13.90 -2.60 -0.12
N SER A 74 -14.16 -1.31 0.13
CA SER A 74 -13.56 -0.55 1.24
C SER A 74 -13.97 -1.08 2.62
N SER A 75 -15.06 -1.85 2.70
CA SER A 75 -15.50 -2.55 3.90
C SER A 75 -14.73 -3.86 4.06
N GLY A 76 -13.82 -3.89 5.04
CA GLY A 76 -13.23 -5.13 5.54
C GLY A 76 -14.32 -6.00 6.14
N GLY A 77 -14.71 -7.07 5.46
CA GLY A 77 -15.92 -7.79 5.82
C GLY A 77 -15.94 -9.19 5.29
N ALA A 78 -15.03 -10.04 5.77
CA ALA A 78 -15.30 -11.46 5.93
C ALA A 78 -14.24 -12.06 6.86
N ASP A 79 -14.63 -12.26 8.11
CA ASP A 79 -13.84 -13.03 9.07
C ASP A 79 -14.03 -14.53 8.78
N GLY A 80 -12.95 -15.31 8.82
CA GLY A 80 -13.00 -16.77 8.70
C GLY A 80 -12.45 -17.39 7.41
N TRP A 81 -11.89 -16.61 6.48
CA TRP A 81 -11.19 -17.19 5.32
C TRP A 81 -9.87 -17.85 5.74
N LYS A 82 -9.61 -19.06 5.23
CA LYS A 82 -8.34 -19.77 5.46
C LYS A 82 -7.23 -19.15 4.61
N VAL A 83 -6.12 -18.79 5.24
CA VAL A 83 -4.86 -18.45 4.54
C VAL A 83 -4.46 -19.60 3.61
N ASP A 84 -4.12 -19.29 2.37
CA ASP A 84 -3.44 -20.26 1.50
C ASP A 84 -1.97 -20.37 1.96
N PRO A 85 -1.52 -21.54 2.46
CA PRO A 85 -0.14 -21.71 2.90
C PRO A 85 0.87 -21.47 1.77
N LYS A 86 0.46 -21.63 0.50
CA LYS A 86 1.29 -21.39 -0.69
C LYS A 86 1.31 -19.93 -1.14
N GLN A 87 0.49 -19.07 -0.56
CA GLN A 87 0.45 -17.63 -0.86
C GLN A 87 1.84 -17.03 -0.65
N LYS A 88 2.39 -16.30 -1.63
CA LYS A 88 3.66 -15.59 -1.48
C LYS A 88 3.37 -14.13 -1.62
N LEU A 89 3.40 -13.37 -0.53
CA LEU A 89 3.23 -11.93 -0.55
C LEU A 89 4.43 -11.25 0.11
N THR A 90 4.79 -10.10 -0.44
CA THR A 90 5.68 -9.17 0.23
C THR A 90 4.84 -8.00 0.72
N ARG A 91 4.84 -7.77 2.04
CA ARG A 91 4.28 -6.58 2.68
C ARG A 91 5.38 -5.55 2.89
N LEU A 92 5.09 -4.32 2.45
CA LEU A 92 5.90 -3.14 2.70
C LEU A 92 5.04 -2.11 3.44
N ASP A 93 5.54 -1.62 4.57
CA ASP A 93 4.89 -0.52 5.28
C ASP A 93 5.74 0.75 5.18
N PHE A 94 5.09 1.89 4.99
CA PHE A 94 5.71 3.20 4.87
C PHE A 94 5.04 4.16 5.85
N ARG A 95 5.83 4.84 6.68
CA ARG A 95 5.32 5.93 7.51
C ARG A 95 5.11 7.16 6.64
N ILE A 96 3.88 7.62 6.54
CA ILE A 96 3.51 8.82 5.77
C ILE A 96 3.38 10.00 6.74
N PRO A 97 4.03 11.14 6.46
CA PRO A 97 3.81 12.35 7.24
C PRO A 97 2.32 12.74 7.21
N PRO A 98 1.67 12.89 8.38
CA PRO A 98 0.27 13.26 8.51
C PRO A 98 -0.20 14.38 7.57
N ARG A 99 0.59 15.47 7.51
CA ARG A 99 0.37 16.64 6.66
C ARG A 99 0.24 16.38 5.16
N LEU A 100 0.71 15.23 4.66
CA LEU A 100 0.60 14.88 3.24
C LEU A 100 -0.77 14.26 2.93
N CYS A 101 -1.36 13.55 3.87
CA CYS A 101 -2.65 12.89 3.68
C CYS A 101 -3.79 13.90 3.77
N LYS A 102 -4.74 13.82 2.84
CA LYS A 102 -5.97 14.63 2.82
C LYS A 102 -7.18 13.72 2.98
N ALA A 103 -8.24 14.23 3.61
CA ALA A 103 -9.59 13.66 3.55
C ALA A 103 -10.21 13.90 2.17
N ALA A 104 -9.61 13.28 1.16
CA ALA A 104 -9.91 13.37 -0.26
C ALA A 104 -9.10 12.29 -0.99
N ASP A 105 -8.95 12.43 -2.30
CA ASP A 105 -8.04 11.60 -3.08
C ASP A 105 -6.57 11.87 -2.74
N ASN A 106 -5.85 10.79 -2.49
CA ASN A 106 -4.40 10.74 -2.30
C ASN A 106 -3.80 9.84 -3.37
N GLN A 107 -2.65 10.22 -3.92
CA GLN A 107 -2.00 9.46 -4.98
C GLN A 107 -0.80 8.69 -4.44
N VAL A 108 -0.69 7.42 -4.82
CA VAL A 108 0.48 6.58 -4.59
C VAL A 108 1.08 6.22 -5.93
N SER A 109 2.37 6.52 -6.12
CA SER A 109 3.12 6.12 -7.31
C SER A 109 4.13 5.04 -6.95
N LEU A 110 4.15 3.98 -7.73
CA LEU A 110 5.01 2.81 -7.57
C LEU A 110 5.86 2.70 -8.84
N ARG A 111 7.18 2.71 -8.70
CA ARG A 111 8.11 2.50 -9.82
C ARG A 111 8.99 1.29 -9.52
N SER A 112 8.96 0.29 -10.39
CA SER A 112 9.86 -0.86 -10.30
C SER A 112 11.07 -0.65 -11.22
N SER A 113 12.26 -0.88 -10.69
CA SER A 113 13.50 -0.92 -11.48
C SER A 113 13.84 -2.35 -11.89
N GLY A 114 14.09 -2.59 -13.17
CA GLY A 114 14.58 -3.87 -13.68
C GLY A 114 13.56 -4.71 -14.45
N LYS A 115 14.00 -5.88 -14.95
CA LYS A 115 13.27 -6.68 -15.95
C LYS A 115 12.07 -7.46 -15.44
N LYS A 116 11.88 -7.58 -14.12
CA LYS A 116 10.79 -8.39 -13.54
C LYS A 116 9.56 -7.52 -13.30
N THR A 117 8.44 -7.92 -13.89
CA THR A 117 7.13 -7.34 -13.58
C THR A 117 6.80 -7.59 -12.11
N ILE A 118 6.58 -6.52 -11.35
CA ILE A 118 6.03 -6.59 -10.00
C ILE A 118 4.51 -6.47 -10.10
N LYS A 119 3.79 -7.45 -9.54
CA LYS A 119 2.33 -7.40 -9.45
C LYS A 119 1.92 -6.82 -8.09
N LEU A 120 1.20 -5.71 -8.13
CA LEU A 120 0.55 -5.12 -6.96
C LEU A 120 -0.73 -5.90 -6.67
N GLU A 121 -0.89 -6.38 -5.43
CA GLU A 121 -2.08 -7.12 -4.99
C GLU A 121 -3.02 -6.22 -4.19
N LYS A 122 -2.50 -5.41 -3.27
CA LYS A 122 -3.32 -4.53 -2.42
C LYS A 122 -2.54 -3.32 -1.96
N VAL A 123 -3.25 -2.21 -1.78
CA VAL A 123 -2.76 -0.99 -1.12
C VAL A 123 -3.75 -0.64 -0.02
N GLU A 124 -3.25 -0.38 1.18
CA GLU A 124 -4.04 0.06 2.32
C GLU A 124 -3.44 1.34 2.89
N LEU A 125 -4.31 2.18 3.45
CA LEU A 125 -3.92 3.32 4.24
C LEU A 125 -4.50 3.12 5.64
N HIS A 126 -3.62 2.89 6.61
CA HIS A 126 -3.96 2.81 8.03
C HIS A 126 -3.83 4.20 8.61
N VAL A 127 -4.88 4.67 9.26
CA VAL A 127 -5.02 6.05 9.70
C VAL A 127 -5.40 6.01 11.17
N ASP A 128 -4.50 6.48 12.03
CA ASP A 128 -4.75 6.63 13.46
C ASP A 128 -5.02 8.09 13.79
N TYR A 129 -6.08 8.30 14.56
CA TYR A 129 -6.57 9.58 15.05
C TYR A 129 -6.11 9.76 16.50
N ALA A 130 -5.74 10.99 16.88
CA ALA A 130 -5.48 11.33 18.27
C ALA A 130 -6.76 11.30 19.11
#